data_AF-A0A9D7ZPM5-F1
#
_entry.id   AF-A0A9D7ZPM5-F1
#
_cell.length_a   1.000
_cell.length_b   1.000
_cell.length_c   1.000
_cell.angle_alpha   90.00
_cell.angle_beta   90.00
_cell.angle_gamma   90.00
#
_symmetry.space_group_name_H-M   'P 1'
#
loop_
_entity.id
_entity.type
_entity.pdbx_description
1 polymer ?
#
loop_
_entity_poly.entity_id
_entity_poly.type
_entity_poly.pdbx_seq_one_letter_code
_entity_poly.pdbx_strand_id
1 'polypeptide(L)'
;LPEVRAALLDFQRNFALHPPYKGKGAILDGRDIGTVVCPDADVKFFVSASTEVRAKRRFNELQSRGLEAIYARVLEDMEERDARDMGRDASPLVPAEDSFQLDTSNLDADQVFAVALDYIQNK
;
A
#
# COMPACT_ATOMS: atom_id res chain seq x y z
N LEU A 1 12.96 0.79 16.77
CA LEU A 1 12.59 2.03 17.49
C LEU A 1 11.09 1.99 17.83
N PRO A 2 10.71 1.43 18.99
CA PRO A 2 9.31 1.32 19.41
C PRO A 2 8.59 2.66 19.59
N GLU A 3 9.31 3.67 20.12
CA GLU A 3 8.74 4.99 20.44
C GLU A 3 8.33 5.78 19.20
N VAL A 4 9.12 5.71 18.12
CA VAL A 4 8.78 6.33 16.82
C VAL A 4 7.49 5.73 16.27
N ARG A 5 7.35 4.40 16.36
CA ARG A 5 6.14 3.70 15.89
C ARG A 5 4.92 4.07 16.71
N ALA A 6 5.05 4.15 18.04
CA ALA A 6 3.95 4.55 18.92
C ALA A 6 3.45 5.97 18.59
N ALA A 7 4.35 6.93 18.43
CA ALA A 7 3.98 8.31 18.06
C ALA A 7 3.28 8.40 16.70
N LEU A 8 3.74 7.63 15.70
CA LEU A 8 3.12 7.59 14.39
C LEU A 8 1.75 6.88 14.40
N LEU A 9 1.59 5.84 15.21
CA LEU A 9 0.34 5.10 15.34
C LEU A 9 -0.78 6.02 15.86
N ASP A 10 -0.49 6.81 16.89
CA ASP A 10 -1.45 7.77 17.46
C ASP A 10 -1.85 8.82 16.43
N PHE A 11 -0.88 9.34 15.66
CA PHE A 11 -1.14 10.28 14.58
C PHE A 11 -2.05 9.69 13.50
N GLN A 12 -1.74 8.47 13.03
CA GLN A 12 -2.51 7.80 11.98
C GLN A 12 -3.95 7.50 12.42
N ARG A 13 -4.13 6.99 13.65
CA ARG A 13 -5.46 6.74 14.21
C ARG A 13 -6.27 8.02 14.38
N ASN A 14 -5.62 9.09 14.84
CA ASN A 14 -6.28 10.38 14.98
C ASN A 14 -6.72 10.91 13.60
N PHE A 15 -5.88 10.80 12.57
CA PHE A 15 -6.25 11.19 11.21
C PHE A 15 -7.45 10.39 10.67
N ALA A 16 -7.52 9.10 10.98
CA ALA A 16 -8.65 8.25 10.58
C ALA A 16 -9.96 8.64 11.29
N LEU A 17 -9.91 8.91 12.59
CA LEU A 17 -11.09 9.23 13.41
C LEU A 17 -11.53 10.69 13.29
N HIS A 18 -10.60 11.60 13.02
CA HIS A 18 -10.82 13.04 12.93
C HIS A 18 -10.24 13.58 11.62
N PRO A 19 -10.82 13.20 10.46
CA PRO A 19 -10.30 13.60 9.16
C PRO A 19 -10.20 15.13 9.06
N PRO A 20 -9.04 15.66 8.62
CA PRO A 20 -8.92 17.09 8.41
C PRO A 20 -9.83 17.54 7.26
N TYR A 21 -10.17 18.84 7.24
CA TYR A 21 -10.93 19.50 6.16
C TYR A 21 -12.42 19.10 6.00
N LYS A 22 -13.27 19.17 7.04
CA LYS A 22 -14.73 18.89 6.94
C LYS A 22 -15.07 17.60 6.14
N GLY A 23 -14.11 16.69 6.00
CA GLY A 23 -14.24 15.49 5.20
C GLY A 23 -15.18 14.52 5.88
N LYS A 24 -15.85 13.68 5.10
CA LYS A 24 -16.75 12.64 5.63
C LYS A 24 -16.02 11.33 5.97
N GLY A 25 -14.71 11.27 5.78
CA GLY A 25 -13.89 10.08 6.01
C GLY A 25 -12.42 10.33 5.65
N ALA A 26 -11.60 9.29 5.79
CA ALA A 26 -10.17 9.30 5.51
C ALA A 26 -9.76 8.08 4.66
N ILE A 27 -8.75 8.26 3.80
CA ILE A 27 -8.06 7.16 3.11
C ILE A 27 -6.64 7.11 3.64
N LEU A 28 -6.22 5.95 4.13
CA LEU A 28 -4.88 5.71 4.66
C LEU A 28 -4.19 4.65 3.80
N ASP A 29 -2.98 4.97 3.34
CA ASP A 29 -2.10 4.04 2.62
C ASP A 29 -0.91 3.67 3.52
N GLY A 30 -0.56 2.39 3.55
CA GLY A 30 0.50 1.84 4.38
C GLY A 30 0.54 0.32 4.38
N ARG A 31 1.44 -0.26 5.16
CA ARG A 31 1.70 -1.71 5.19
C ARG A 31 0.82 -2.47 6.18
N ASP A 32 0.43 -1.83 7.26
CA ASP A 32 -0.25 -2.41 8.43
C ASP A 32 -1.51 -1.63 8.83
N ILE A 33 -2.08 -0.88 7.88
CA ILE A 33 -3.25 -0.04 8.11
C ILE A 33 -4.45 -0.90 8.52
N GLY A 34 -4.82 -1.88 7.70
CA GLY A 34 -5.99 -2.72 7.95
C GLY A 34 -5.81 -3.80 9.02
N THR A 35 -4.59 -4.03 9.50
CA THR A 35 -4.27 -5.06 10.50
C THR A 35 -3.93 -4.50 11.88
N VAL A 36 -3.32 -3.31 11.95
CA VAL A 36 -2.83 -2.73 13.23
C VAL A 36 -3.38 -1.33 13.48
N VAL A 37 -3.33 -0.44 12.48
CA VAL A 37 -3.67 0.98 12.68
C VAL A 37 -5.19 1.15 12.80
N CYS A 38 -5.92 0.66 11.81
CA CYS A 38 -7.37 0.74 11.66
C CYS A 38 -7.94 -0.67 11.38
N PRO A 39 -7.89 -1.60 12.36
CA PRO A 39 -8.41 -2.95 12.20
C PRO A 39 -9.94 -2.97 12.01
N ASP A 40 -10.65 -1.91 12.35
CA ASP A 40 -12.10 -1.79 12.18
C ASP A 40 -12.49 -0.89 11.00
N ALA A 41 -11.58 -0.64 10.05
CA ALA A 41 -11.86 0.19 8.88
C ALA A 41 -13.03 -0.37 8.04
N ASP A 42 -13.94 0.50 7.60
CA ASP A 42 -15.13 0.14 6.82
C ASP A 42 -14.77 -0.65 5.54
N VAL A 43 -13.67 -0.26 4.90
CA VAL A 43 -13.14 -0.85 3.67
C VAL A 43 -11.64 -1.02 3.80
N LYS A 44 -11.13 -2.22 3.44
CA LYS A 44 -9.71 -2.55 3.44
C LYS A 44 -9.33 -3.13 2.08
N PHE A 45 -8.33 -2.55 1.45
CA PHE A 45 -7.74 -3.04 0.22
C PHE A 45 -6.35 -3.61 0.51
N PHE A 46 -6.07 -4.80 0.00
CA PHE A 46 -4.70 -5.27 -0.16
C PHE A 46 -4.31 -5.18 -1.63
N VAL A 47 -3.64 -4.08 -1.96
CA VAL A 47 -3.23 -3.79 -3.34
C VAL A 47 -1.89 -4.48 -3.63
N SER A 48 -1.87 -5.35 -4.62
CA SER A 48 -0.69 -6.13 -4.98
C SER A 48 -0.39 -6.06 -6.49
N ALA A 49 0.81 -6.52 -6.86
CA ALA A 49 1.20 -6.79 -8.24
C ALA A 49 2.46 -7.67 -8.22
N SER A 50 2.72 -8.40 -9.30
CA SER A 50 3.97 -9.15 -9.45
C SER A 50 5.19 -8.23 -9.31
N THR A 51 6.27 -8.77 -8.78
CA THR A 51 7.52 -8.04 -8.57
C THR A 51 8.07 -7.49 -9.88
N GLU A 52 7.99 -8.26 -10.96
CA GLU A 52 8.43 -7.87 -12.30
C GLU A 52 7.63 -6.69 -12.85
N VAL A 53 6.30 -6.70 -12.65
CA VAL A 53 5.43 -5.57 -13.06
C VAL A 53 5.80 -4.31 -12.28
N ARG A 54 5.98 -4.43 -10.96
CA ARG A 54 6.36 -3.29 -10.12
C ARG A 54 7.76 -2.77 -10.46
N ALA A 55 8.73 -3.66 -10.72
CA ALA A 55 10.09 -3.31 -11.12
C ALA A 55 10.10 -2.61 -12.47
N LYS A 56 9.30 -3.09 -13.44
CA LYS A 56 9.14 -2.45 -14.75
C LYS A 56 8.53 -1.05 -14.64
N ARG A 57 7.46 -0.89 -13.84
CA ARG A 57 6.86 0.42 -13.56
C ARG A 57 7.88 1.39 -12.98
N ARG A 58 8.65 0.94 -11.98
CA ARG A 58 9.70 1.75 -11.34
C ARG A 58 10.83 2.11 -12.29
N PHE A 59 11.28 1.16 -13.10
CA PHE A 59 12.31 1.40 -14.12
C PHE A 59 11.86 2.47 -15.13
N ASN A 60 10.64 2.36 -15.64
CA ASN A 60 10.07 3.34 -16.56
C ASN A 60 9.94 4.74 -15.91
N GLU A 61 9.56 4.82 -14.63
CA GLU A 61 9.50 6.07 -13.86
C GLU A 61 10.89 6.72 -13.72
N LEU A 62 11.94 5.93 -13.48
CA LEU A 62 13.31 6.45 -13.39
C LEU A 62 13.78 6.98 -14.76
N GLN A 63 13.54 6.22 -15.83
CA GLN A 63 13.90 6.63 -17.19
C GLN A 63 13.15 7.90 -17.63
N SER A 64 11.86 8.03 -17.31
CA SER A 64 11.08 9.23 -17.68
C SER A 64 11.56 10.49 -16.95
N ARG A 65 12.25 10.32 -15.82
CA ARG A 65 12.91 11.39 -15.06
C ARG A 65 14.34 11.68 -15.52
N GLY A 66 14.82 10.99 -16.56
CA GLY A 66 16.19 11.13 -17.08
C GLY A 66 17.26 10.51 -16.16
N LEU A 67 16.88 9.61 -15.26
CA LEU A 67 17.82 8.90 -14.38
C LEU A 67 18.28 7.61 -15.06
N GLU A 68 19.59 7.36 -15.03
CA GLU A 68 20.11 6.06 -15.44
C GLU A 68 19.64 4.99 -14.45
N ALA A 69 19.06 3.92 -14.99
CA ALA A 69 18.59 2.79 -14.23
C ALA A 69 18.92 1.50 -14.99
N ILE A 70 19.16 0.42 -14.25
CA ILE A 70 19.36 -0.93 -14.80
C ILE A 70 18.21 -1.78 -14.29
N TYR A 71 17.38 -2.30 -15.18
CA TYR A 71 16.20 -3.09 -14.82
C TYR A 71 16.52 -4.22 -13.83
N ALA A 72 17.61 -4.96 -14.06
CA ALA A 72 18.02 -6.04 -13.18
C ALA A 72 18.30 -5.59 -11.73
N ARG A 73 18.88 -4.39 -11.54
CA ARG A 73 19.10 -3.81 -10.22
C ARG A 73 17.80 -3.35 -9.56
N VAL A 74 16.91 -2.73 -10.33
CA VAL A 74 15.59 -2.32 -9.84
C VAL A 74 14.76 -3.53 -9.39
N LEU A 75 14.87 -4.64 -10.11
CA LEU A 75 14.20 -5.89 -9.75
C LEU A 75 14.78 -6.47 -8.45
N GLU A 76 16.12 -6.60 -8.37
CA GLU A 76 16.83 -7.09 -7.17
C GLU A 76 16.47 -6.26 -5.92
N ASP A 77 16.55 -4.92 -6.01
CA ASP A 77 16.20 -4.02 -4.92
C ASP A 77 14.74 -4.20 -4.45
N MET A 78 13.85 -4.51 -5.40
CA MET A 78 12.44 -4.71 -5.12
C MET A 78 12.17 -6.05 -4.43
N GLU A 79 12.80 -7.13 -4.90
CA GLU A 79 12.72 -8.45 -4.26
C GLU A 79 13.25 -8.42 -2.83
N GLU A 80 14.42 -7.78 -2.61
CA GLU A 80 14.99 -7.61 -1.28
C GLU A 80 14.06 -6.82 -0.35
N ARG A 81 13.42 -5.77 -0.89
CA ARG A 81 12.48 -4.96 -0.12
C ARG A 81 11.24 -5.77 0.26
N ASP A 82 10.68 -6.54 -0.67
CA ASP A 82 9.48 -7.34 -0.40
C ASP A 82 9.78 -8.43 0.63
N ALA A 83 10.91 -9.14 0.48
CA ALA A 83 11.35 -10.15 1.44
C ALA A 83 11.52 -9.54 2.84
N ARG A 84 12.12 -8.34 2.92
CA ARG A 84 12.28 -7.62 4.18
C ARG A 84 10.94 -7.16 4.76
N ASP A 85 10.03 -6.63 3.95
CA ASP A 85 8.74 -6.12 4.42
C ASP A 85 7.80 -7.26 4.89
N MET A 86 7.86 -8.44 4.26
CA MET A 86 7.12 -9.63 4.68
C MET A 86 7.74 -10.32 5.91
N GLY A 87 9.07 -10.32 6.02
CA GLY A 87 9.80 -11.01 7.09
C GLY A 87 9.99 -10.21 8.39
N ARG A 88 9.37 -9.03 8.54
CA ARG A 88 9.49 -8.20 9.75
C ARG A 88 8.71 -8.81 10.91
N ASP A 89 9.37 -8.96 12.06
CA ASP A 89 8.72 -9.38 13.32
C ASP A 89 7.64 -8.39 13.76
N ALA A 90 7.89 -7.08 13.56
CA ALA A 90 6.95 -6.02 13.89
C ALA A 90 6.22 -5.52 12.65
N SER A 91 4.92 -5.80 12.59
CA SER A 91 3.99 -5.34 11.54
C SER A 91 4.41 -5.76 10.13
N PRO A 92 4.47 -7.08 9.89
CA PRO A 92 4.76 -7.62 8.57
C PRO A 92 3.71 -7.17 7.56
N LEU A 93 4.12 -7.05 6.30
CA LEU A 93 3.19 -6.84 5.18
C LEU A 93 2.35 -8.10 4.97
N VAL A 94 1.17 -8.14 5.61
CA VAL A 94 0.22 -9.25 5.53
C VAL A 94 -1.18 -8.66 5.28
N PRO A 95 -1.98 -9.26 4.37
CA PRO A 95 -3.36 -8.83 4.18
C PRO A 95 -4.18 -9.02 5.46
N ALA A 96 -5.09 -8.08 5.75
CA ALA A 96 -6.11 -8.32 6.76
C ALA A 96 -7.07 -9.41 6.27
N GLU A 97 -7.60 -10.23 7.19
CA GLU A 97 -8.47 -11.37 6.84
C GLU A 97 -9.71 -10.96 6.02
N ASP A 98 -10.23 -9.77 6.28
CA ASP A 98 -11.40 -9.17 5.62
C ASP A 98 -11.04 -8.17 4.50
N SER A 99 -9.77 -8.12 4.08
CA SER A 99 -9.34 -7.22 3.02
C SER A 99 -9.69 -7.73 1.61
N PHE A 100 -10.13 -6.81 0.75
CA PHE A 100 -10.29 -7.07 -0.67
C PHE A 100 -8.93 -7.14 -1.35
N GLN A 101 -8.62 -8.30 -1.93
CA GLN A 101 -7.38 -8.53 -2.68
C GLN A 101 -7.48 -7.88 -4.06
N LEU A 102 -6.70 -6.83 -4.29
CA LEU A 102 -6.69 -6.10 -5.55
C LEU A 102 -5.34 -6.31 -6.25
N ASP A 103 -5.26 -7.33 -7.10
CA ASP A 103 -4.09 -7.55 -7.97
C ASP A 103 -4.13 -6.58 -9.17
N THR A 104 -3.11 -5.74 -9.25
CA THR A 104 -2.98 -4.70 -10.27
C THR A 104 -2.00 -5.08 -11.38
N SER A 105 -1.51 -6.32 -11.42
CA SER A 105 -0.46 -6.76 -12.36
C SER A 105 -0.81 -6.47 -13.83
N ASN A 106 -2.09 -6.61 -14.18
CA ASN A 106 -2.62 -6.41 -15.52
C ASN A 106 -3.56 -5.21 -15.64
N LEU A 107 -3.57 -4.33 -14.65
CA LEU A 107 -4.46 -3.16 -14.61
C LEU A 107 -3.65 -1.86 -14.72
N ASP A 108 -4.21 -0.89 -15.42
CA ASP A 108 -3.76 0.50 -15.34
C ASP A 108 -4.42 1.24 -14.17
N ALA A 109 -4.04 2.51 -13.95
CA ALA A 109 -4.52 3.29 -12.81
C ALA A 109 -6.04 3.53 -12.84
N ASP A 110 -6.62 3.76 -14.02
CA ASP A 110 -8.06 4.02 -14.17
C ASP A 110 -8.88 2.76 -13.92
N GLN A 111 -8.38 1.61 -14.39
CA GLN A 111 -8.97 0.30 -14.13
C GLN A 111 -8.90 -0.07 -12.64
N VAL A 112 -7.76 0.14 -11.99
CA VAL A 112 -7.61 -0.07 -10.53
C VAL A 112 -8.60 0.81 -9.76
N PHE A 113 -8.72 2.08 -10.15
CA PHE A 113 -9.68 3.00 -9.55
C PHE A 113 -11.13 2.52 -9.73
N ALA A 114 -11.50 2.10 -10.94
CA ALA A 114 -12.84 1.60 -11.22
C ALA A 114 -13.20 0.38 -10.38
N VAL A 115 -12.27 -0.59 -10.26
CA VAL A 115 -12.48 -1.79 -9.43
C VAL A 115 -12.63 -1.43 -7.95
N ALA A 116 -11.78 -0.53 -7.43
CA ALA A 116 -11.87 -0.09 -6.04
C ALA A 116 -13.18 0.63 -5.75
N LEU A 117 -13.63 1.49 -6.67
CA LEU A 117 -14.89 2.23 -6.54
C LEU A 117 -16.10 1.30 -6.58
N ASP A 118 -16.12 0.34 -7.51
CA ASP A 118 -17.19 -0.66 -7.62
C ASP A 118 -17.29 -1.51 -6.34
N TYR A 119 -16.15 -1.95 -5.80
CA TYR A 119 -16.14 -2.68 -4.53
C TYR A 119 -16.73 -1.87 -3.37
N ILE A 120 -16.39 -0.58 -3.27
CA ILE A 120 -16.93 0.31 -2.23
C ILE A 120 -18.44 0.50 -2.38
N GLN A 121 -18.95 0.62 -3.61
CA GLN A 121 -20.37 0.89 -3.87
C GLN A 121 -21.27 -0.33 -3.63
N ASN A 122 -20.74 -1.54 -3.73
CA ASN A 122 -21.50 -2.79 -3.61
C ASN A 122 -21.28 -3.54 -2.29
N LYS A 123 -20.60 -2.92 -1.32
CA LYS A 123 -20.43 -3.44 0.04
C LYS A 123 -21.58 -3.04 0.94
#